data_AF-A0A956WV36-F1
#
_entry.id   AF-A0A956WV36-F1
#
_cell.length_a   1.000
_cell.length_b   1.000
_cell.length_c   1.000
_cell.angle_alpha   90.00
_cell.angle_beta   90.00
_cell.angle_gamma   90.00
#
_symmetry.space_group_name_H-M   'P 1'
#
loop_
_entity.id
_entity.type
_entity.pdbx_description
1 polymer ?
#
loop_
_entity_poly.entity_id
_entity_poly.type
_entity_poly.pdbx_seq_one_letter_code
_entity_poly.pdbx_strand_id
1 'polypeptide(L)'
;MLKVLRRILLIALLTVGAAYLLYQGFLFWRALDKFPPTTVVADVPVGGLTLDAAREAINERYLAPVSIYNGDQRAAEIMPADVGFSIDTETMLAEAQTEWQKQEMWLRYVEFVIGLSPEPIVVDIRAQHDDGALSNQLNMVADFVDRPAQGPQLLADTGEIQPGQSGTVTDRAATLDALRAALYSPEDRRVDLLMIEEPAPEWDIRVLQDAIEKQLASFDGFGSVFILDLQTGEEVRINSDVAVSALSILKIAIFVEAYRALDNPPTDFEQELFMSTATASSNHSANLLLHVIAGEDNTYEGAAVLTEEMHHLGMVNSFMAIPYDATVVPSRPSTYTTPANANPTIDTRPDPSMQTTAEDIGSLLAMLYYCAKGEGGLLAVYPGEITQEECQAIVDLMVQNVEGNLIRFGVPDGVPVSHKHGWSFNEHGDAGIVYSPGGDYVIYTLLAQPDSDWLSSEYSFPILREIARAAYNYFNHDHPFAGRPPHQVEELEAIRAGGN
;
A
#
# COMPACT_ATOMS: atom_id res chain seq x y z
N MET A 1 -7.37 101.83 -40.80
CA MET A 1 -7.91 100.49 -41.12
C MET A 1 -7.03 99.33 -40.63
N LEU A 2 -5.75 99.23 -41.02
CA LEU A 2 -4.88 98.10 -40.66
C LEU A 2 -4.74 97.83 -39.14
N LYS A 3 -4.64 98.88 -38.31
CA LYS A 3 -4.56 98.75 -36.84
C LYS A 3 -5.84 98.20 -36.21
N VAL A 4 -7.01 98.50 -36.80
CA VAL A 4 -8.31 98.03 -36.31
C VAL A 4 -8.50 96.56 -36.71
N LEU A 5 -8.17 96.19 -37.95
CA LEU A 5 -8.20 94.81 -38.42
C LEU A 5 -7.24 93.91 -37.63
N ARG A 6 -6.01 94.37 -37.35
CA ARG A 6 -5.05 93.66 -36.50
C ARG A 6 -5.57 93.46 -35.08
N ARG A 7 -6.26 94.45 -34.50
CA ARG A 7 -6.91 94.30 -33.19
C ARG A 7 -8.07 93.30 -33.23
N ILE A 8 -8.92 93.36 -34.25
CA ILE A 8 -10.05 92.42 -34.41
C ILE A 8 -9.54 90.98 -34.60
N LEU A 9 -8.53 90.76 -35.45
CA LEU A 9 -7.92 89.44 -35.64
C LEU A 9 -7.20 88.93 -34.39
N LEU A 10 -6.51 89.80 -33.65
CA LEU A 10 -5.90 89.44 -32.38
C LEU A 10 -6.97 89.06 -31.34
N ILE A 11 -8.04 89.84 -31.22
CA ILE A 11 -9.17 89.54 -30.33
C ILE A 11 -9.82 88.21 -30.74
N ALA A 12 -10.09 88.00 -32.03
CA ALA A 12 -10.66 86.76 -32.55
C ALA A 12 -9.77 85.54 -32.24
N LEU A 13 -8.46 85.63 -32.49
CA LEU A 13 -7.48 84.58 -32.16
C LEU A 13 -7.47 84.27 -30.66
N LEU A 14 -7.45 85.31 -29.81
CA LEU A 14 -7.48 85.16 -28.35
C LEU A 14 -8.80 84.54 -27.89
N THR A 15 -9.93 84.92 -28.49
CA THR A 15 -11.24 84.34 -28.13
C THR A 15 -11.37 82.88 -28.57
N VAL A 16 -10.89 82.52 -29.76
CA VAL A 16 -10.91 81.13 -30.25
C VAL A 16 -9.91 80.29 -29.47
N GLY A 17 -8.72 80.80 -29.17
CA GLY A 17 -7.74 80.14 -28.32
C GLY A 17 -8.25 79.93 -26.90
N ALA A 18 -8.91 80.93 -26.31
CA ALA A 18 -9.54 80.79 -25.00
C ALA A 18 -10.69 79.77 -25.00
N ALA A 19 -11.55 79.79 -26.03
CA ALA A 19 -12.62 78.80 -26.18
C ALA A 19 -12.07 77.37 -26.35
N TYR A 20 -10.98 77.20 -27.12
CA TYR A 20 -10.28 75.92 -27.27
C TYR A 20 -9.70 75.44 -25.94
N LEU A 21 -8.98 76.29 -25.19
CA LEU A 21 -8.42 75.92 -23.89
C LEU A 21 -9.53 75.59 -22.86
N LEU A 22 -10.64 76.32 -22.86
CA LEU A 22 -11.81 76.01 -22.02
C LEU A 22 -12.44 74.66 -22.39
N TYR A 23 -12.58 74.39 -23.69
CA TYR A 23 -13.08 73.09 -24.17
C TYR A 23 -12.13 71.94 -23.79
N GLN A 24 -10.81 72.12 -23.99
CA GLN A 24 -9.80 71.17 -23.55
C GLN A 24 -9.77 71.03 -22.01
N GLY A 25 -10.03 72.11 -21.27
CA GLY A 25 -10.17 72.08 -19.81
C GLY A 25 -11.36 71.26 -19.36
N PHE A 26 -12.49 71.35 -20.05
CA PHE A 26 -13.66 70.51 -19.80
C PHE A 26 -13.38 69.03 -20.13
N LEU A 27 -12.70 68.75 -21.24
CA LEU A 27 -12.30 67.38 -21.61
C LEU A 27 -11.29 66.80 -20.61
N PHE A 28 -10.30 67.57 -20.19
CA PHE A 28 -9.33 67.20 -19.16
C PHE A 28 -10.02 66.91 -17.83
N TRP A 29 -10.96 67.76 -17.40
CA TRP A 29 -11.73 67.55 -16.18
C TRP A 29 -12.51 66.23 -16.20
N ARG A 30 -13.12 65.86 -17.34
CA ARG A 30 -13.76 64.55 -17.52
C ARG A 30 -12.76 63.38 -17.56
N ALA A 31 -11.51 63.64 -17.93
CA ALA A 31 -10.46 62.63 -17.98
C ALA A 31 -9.77 62.43 -16.62
N LEU A 32 -9.91 63.37 -15.66
CA LEU A 32 -9.34 63.24 -14.31
C LEU A 32 -9.95 62.09 -13.50
N ASP A 33 -11.20 61.72 -13.79
CA ASP A 33 -11.89 60.60 -13.15
C ASP A 33 -11.45 59.22 -13.70
N LYS A 34 -10.50 59.21 -14.64
CA LYS A 34 -10.01 58.02 -15.33
C LYS A 34 -8.50 57.84 -15.16
N PHE A 35 -8.04 56.60 -15.24
CA PHE A 35 -6.62 56.30 -15.33
C PHE A 35 -6.03 56.80 -16.66
N PRO A 36 -4.76 57.22 -16.67
CA PRO A 36 -4.11 57.61 -17.91
C PRO A 36 -4.03 56.43 -18.90
N PRO A 37 -4.01 56.67 -20.22
CA PRO A 37 -4.14 55.62 -21.24
C PRO A 37 -3.09 54.50 -21.19
N THR A 38 -1.96 54.71 -20.53
CA THR A 38 -0.82 53.79 -20.42
C THR A 38 -0.77 53.06 -19.08
N THR A 39 -1.84 53.10 -18.26
CA THR A 39 -1.89 52.39 -16.98
C THR A 39 -2.18 50.90 -17.14
N VAL A 40 -1.34 50.08 -16.50
CA VAL A 40 -1.47 48.63 -16.38
C VAL A 40 -1.40 48.26 -14.90
N VAL A 41 -2.35 47.47 -14.42
CA VAL A 41 -2.40 47.00 -13.03
C VAL A 41 -2.63 45.49 -13.06
N ALA A 42 -1.74 44.73 -12.39
CA ALA A 42 -1.73 43.27 -12.45
C ALA A 42 -1.80 42.75 -13.90
N ASP A 43 -0.95 43.31 -14.77
CA ASP A 43 -0.93 43.02 -16.23
C ASP A 43 -2.25 43.27 -16.98
N VAL A 44 -3.26 43.86 -16.33
CA VAL A 44 -4.51 44.26 -16.95
C VAL A 44 -4.42 45.72 -17.42
N PRO A 45 -4.63 46.01 -18.72
CA PRO A 45 -4.68 47.38 -19.21
C PRO A 45 -5.95 48.07 -18.69
N VAL A 46 -5.77 49.02 -17.76
CA VAL A 46 -6.87 49.78 -17.14
C VAL A 46 -6.89 51.25 -17.58
N GLY A 47 -6.02 51.64 -18.51
CA GLY A 47 -5.97 52.99 -19.04
C GLY A 47 -7.29 53.45 -19.64
N GLY A 48 -7.73 54.66 -19.28
CA GLY A 48 -9.00 55.25 -19.72
C GLY A 48 -10.25 54.73 -18.98
N LEU A 49 -10.10 53.79 -18.04
CA LEU A 49 -11.17 53.31 -17.16
C LEU A 49 -11.30 54.20 -15.92
N THR A 50 -12.50 54.27 -15.36
CA THR A 50 -12.72 54.80 -14.00
C THR A 50 -12.22 53.79 -12.96
N LEU A 51 -12.06 54.23 -11.71
CA LEU A 51 -11.64 53.34 -10.62
C LEU A 51 -12.53 52.09 -10.50
N ASP A 52 -13.85 52.26 -10.54
CA ASP A 52 -14.80 51.15 -10.42
C ASP A 52 -14.74 50.20 -11.62
N ALA A 53 -14.62 50.74 -12.84
CA ALA A 53 -14.50 49.93 -14.05
C ALA A 53 -13.15 49.18 -14.11
N ALA A 54 -12.07 49.77 -13.60
CA ALA A 54 -10.77 49.12 -13.47
C ALA A 54 -10.82 47.96 -12.47
N ARG A 55 -11.49 48.16 -11.32
CA ARG A 55 -11.72 47.10 -10.31
C ARG A 55 -12.49 45.92 -10.90
N GLU A 56 -13.59 46.19 -11.60
CA GLU A 56 -14.40 45.16 -12.24
C GLU A 56 -13.59 44.41 -13.30
N ALA A 57 -12.83 45.13 -14.14
CA ALA A 57 -12.01 44.54 -15.20
C ALA A 57 -10.86 43.64 -14.67
N ILE A 58 -10.29 43.95 -13.51
CA ILE A 58 -9.27 43.11 -12.85
C ILE A 58 -9.93 41.88 -12.24
N ASN A 59 -11.00 42.08 -11.46
CA ASN A 59 -11.69 40.99 -10.78
C ASN A 59 -12.31 39.99 -11.77
N GLU A 60 -12.91 40.45 -12.87
CA GLU A 60 -13.50 39.59 -13.90
C GLU A 60 -12.47 38.62 -14.51
N ARG A 61 -11.25 39.09 -14.77
CA ARG A 61 -10.17 38.26 -15.35
C ARG A 61 -9.59 37.27 -14.34
N TYR A 62 -9.26 37.75 -13.14
CA TYR A 62 -8.57 36.93 -12.14
C TYR A 62 -9.48 35.97 -11.37
N LEU A 63 -10.77 36.28 -11.26
CA LEU A 63 -11.76 35.41 -10.63
C LEU A 63 -12.44 34.46 -11.64
N ALA A 64 -12.08 34.53 -12.93
CA ALA A 64 -12.51 33.57 -13.93
C ALA A 64 -11.93 32.17 -13.65
N PRO A 65 -12.64 31.09 -14.04
CA PRO A 65 -12.15 29.72 -13.86
C PRO A 65 -10.83 29.49 -14.63
N VAL A 66 -9.97 28.63 -14.09
CA VAL A 66 -8.85 28.04 -14.81
C VAL A 66 -9.33 26.70 -15.39
N SER A 67 -9.27 26.55 -16.71
CA SER A 67 -9.68 25.32 -17.39
C SER A 67 -8.53 24.33 -17.48
N ILE A 68 -8.78 23.09 -17.04
CA ILE A 68 -7.82 21.99 -17.08
C ILE A 68 -8.17 21.04 -18.23
N TYR A 69 -7.17 20.64 -19.01
CA TYR A 69 -7.32 19.75 -20.17
C TYR A 69 -6.45 18.50 -20.04
N ASN A 70 -6.95 17.37 -20.56
CA ASN A 70 -6.15 16.21 -20.89
C ASN A 70 -6.16 16.05 -22.42
N GLY A 71 -5.08 16.51 -23.06
CA GLY A 71 -5.01 16.63 -24.52
C GLY A 71 -6.09 17.58 -25.06
N ASP A 72 -7.00 17.06 -25.89
CA ASP A 72 -8.08 17.85 -26.50
C ASP A 72 -9.36 17.90 -25.64
N GLN A 73 -9.44 17.11 -24.57
CA GLN A 73 -10.63 17.04 -23.73
C GLN A 73 -10.47 17.92 -22.49
N ARG A 74 -11.48 18.74 -22.21
CA ARG A 74 -11.54 19.50 -20.96
C ARG A 74 -11.85 18.52 -19.82
N ALA A 75 -10.91 18.37 -18.89
CA ALA A 75 -11.02 17.48 -17.75
C ALA A 75 -11.79 18.14 -16.61
N ALA A 76 -11.51 19.40 -16.30
CA ALA A 76 -12.12 20.13 -15.19
C ALA A 76 -12.02 21.64 -15.35
N GLU A 77 -12.67 22.38 -14.45
CA GLU A 77 -12.46 23.80 -14.22
C GLU A 77 -12.26 24.04 -12.73
N ILE A 78 -11.23 24.80 -12.37
CA ILE A 78 -10.98 25.23 -10.99
C ILE A 78 -11.42 26.68 -10.86
N MET A 79 -12.36 26.94 -9.94
CA MET A 79 -12.69 28.30 -9.55
C MET A 79 -11.61 28.84 -8.60
N PRO A 80 -11.08 30.06 -8.82
CA PRO A 80 -10.07 30.65 -7.93
C PRO A 80 -10.51 30.68 -6.46
N ALA A 81 -11.80 30.87 -6.20
CA ALA A 81 -12.37 30.84 -4.85
C ALA A 81 -12.19 29.48 -4.13
N ASP A 82 -12.24 28.36 -4.86
CA ASP A 82 -12.16 27.01 -4.29
C ASP A 82 -10.74 26.67 -3.81
N VAL A 83 -9.74 27.41 -4.29
CA VAL A 83 -8.31 27.27 -3.94
C VAL A 83 -7.81 28.43 -3.09
N GLY A 84 -8.73 29.20 -2.50
CA GLY A 84 -8.41 30.32 -1.63
C GLY A 84 -7.67 31.46 -2.35
N PHE A 85 -7.78 31.57 -3.67
CA PHE A 85 -7.15 32.65 -4.42
C PHE A 85 -7.81 33.98 -4.08
N SER A 86 -7.01 34.96 -3.67
CA SER A 86 -7.45 36.33 -3.44
C SER A 86 -6.45 37.32 -4.02
N ILE A 87 -6.98 38.38 -4.61
CA ILE A 87 -6.24 39.47 -5.25
C ILE A 87 -6.53 40.79 -4.54
N ASP A 88 -5.49 41.54 -4.17
CA ASP A 88 -5.60 42.82 -3.45
C ASP A 88 -5.82 44.00 -4.41
N THR A 89 -6.96 43.96 -5.09
CA THR A 89 -7.33 44.95 -6.12
C THR A 89 -7.39 46.37 -5.57
N GLU A 90 -7.87 46.57 -4.34
CA GLU A 90 -7.97 47.90 -3.74
C GLU A 90 -6.60 48.55 -3.53
N THR A 91 -5.65 47.82 -2.94
CA THR A 91 -4.33 48.37 -2.67
C THR A 91 -3.59 48.67 -3.98
N MET A 92 -3.69 47.78 -4.97
CA MET A 92 -3.05 48.00 -6.28
C MET A 92 -3.62 49.22 -7.03
N LEU A 93 -4.94 49.40 -7.01
CA LEU A 93 -5.57 50.57 -7.64
C LEU A 93 -5.28 51.87 -6.87
N ALA A 94 -5.22 51.83 -5.54
CA ALA A 94 -4.86 52.98 -4.72
C ALA A 94 -3.41 53.44 -4.97
N GLU A 95 -2.49 52.49 -5.20
CA GLU A 95 -1.12 52.77 -5.60
C GLU A 95 -1.07 53.43 -6.98
N ALA A 96 -1.74 52.85 -7.98
CA ALA A 96 -1.82 53.44 -9.32
C ALA A 96 -2.41 54.87 -9.28
N GLN A 97 -3.41 55.11 -8.43
CA GLN A 97 -4.01 56.44 -8.25
C GLN A 97 -3.04 57.41 -7.57
N THR A 98 -2.27 56.94 -6.59
CA THR A 98 -1.26 57.75 -5.90
C THR A 98 -0.16 58.17 -6.87
N GLU A 99 0.36 57.26 -7.70
CA GLU A 99 1.33 57.58 -8.75
C GLU A 99 0.78 58.63 -9.74
N TRP A 100 -0.49 58.49 -10.13
CA TRP A 100 -1.16 59.45 -11.01
C TRP A 100 -1.29 60.85 -10.38
N GLN A 101 -1.44 60.92 -9.05
CA GLN A 101 -1.60 62.18 -8.31
C GLN A 101 -0.27 62.87 -7.96
N LYS A 102 0.88 62.20 -8.06
CA LYS A 102 2.20 62.81 -7.81
C LYS A 102 2.57 63.87 -8.85
N GLN A 103 2.05 63.76 -10.07
CA GLN A 103 2.30 64.71 -11.14
C GLN A 103 1.53 66.02 -10.92
N GLU A 104 2.21 67.17 -11.05
CA GLU A 104 1.59 68.48 -10.89
C GLU A 104 0.41 68.69 -11.86
N MET A 105 -0.72 69.16 -11.34
CA MET A 105 -1.99 69.30 -12.09
C MET A 105 -1.85 70.15 -13.37
N TRP A 106 -1.05 71.21 -13.32
CA TRP A 106 -0.80 72.08 -14.47
C TRP A 106 0.02 71.39 -15.57
N LEU A 107 1.01 70.59 -15.19
CA LEU A 107 1.85 69.84 -16.14
C LEU A 107 1.00 68.81 -16.90
N ARG A 108 0.16 68.07 -16.17
CA ARG A 108 -0.80 67.10 -16.74
C ARG A 108 -1.78 67.74 -17.72
N TYR A 109 -2.26 68.95 -17.41
CA TYR A 109 -3.15 69.69 -18.32
C TYR A 109 -2.43 70.11 -19.60
N VAL A 110 -1.18 70.60 -19.49
CA VAL A 110 -0.37 70.97 -20.66
C VAL A 110 -0.10 69.75 -21.54
N GLU A 111 0.33 68.63 -20.95
CA GLU A 111 0.55 67.34 -21.62
C GLU A 111 -0.70 66.85 -22.35
N PHE A 112 -1.86 66.93 -21.70
CA PHE A 112 -3.15 66.62 -22.31
C PHE A 112 -3.47 67.51 -23.53
N VAL A 113 -3.24 68.82 -23.42
CA VAL A 113 -3.53 69.78 -24.51
C VAL A 113 -2.61 69.60 -25.72
N ILE A 114 -1.35 69.20 -25.50
CA ILE A 114 -0.36 68.98 -26.57
C ILE A 114 -0.29 67.52 -27.06
N GLY A 115 -1.06 66.62 -26.45
CA GLY A 115 -1.12 65.21 -26.83
C GLY A 115 0.12 64.40 -26.46
N LEU A 116 0.88 64.82 -25.44
CA LEU A 116 1.95 64.00 -24.87
C LEU A 116 1.35 62.93 -23.95
N SER A 117 1.75 61.69 -24.14
CA SER A 117 1.35 60.59 -23.25
C SER A 117 2.12 60.66 -21.93
N PRO A 118 1.45 60.54 -20.78
CA PRO A 118 2.12 60.49 -19.49
C PRO A 118 2.96 59.21 -19.37
N GLU A 119 3.93 59.22 -18.45
CA GLU A 119 4.71 58.03 -18.12
C GLU A 119 3.79 56.84 -17.77
N PRO A 120 4.07 55.62 -18.27
CA PRO A 120 3.29 54.44 -17.95
C PRO A 120 3.29 54.18 -16.44
N ILE A 121 2.10 53.92 -15.90
CA ILE A 121 1.94 53.46 -14.51
C ILE A 121 1.76 51.95 -14.59
N VAL A 122 2.71 51.20 -14.03
CA VAL A 122 2.67 49.74 -13.97
C VAL A 122 2.68 49.34 -12.50
N VAL A 123 1.66 48.60 -12.07
CA VAL A 123 1.57 48.04 -10.71
C VAL A 123 1.53 46.52 -10.82
N ASP A 124 2.48 45.86 -10.18
CA ASP A 124 2.59 44.40 -10.16
C ASP A 124 1.44 43.76 -9.38
N ILE A 125 1.09 42.52 -9.75
CA ILE A 125 0.06 41.75 -9.07
C ILE A 125 0.39 41.53 -7.59
N ARG A 126 -0.62 41.70 -6.73
CA ARG A 126 -0.61 41.32 -5.31
C ARG A 126 -1.72 40.32 -5.06
N ALA A 127 -1.36 39.05 -5.00
CA ALA A 127 -2.32 37.96 -4.80
C ALA A 127 -1.71 36.81 -3.99
N GLN A 128 -2.58 36.04 -3.36
CA GLN A 128 -2.25 34.84 -2.59
C GLN A 128 -3.23 33.72 -2.93
N HIS A 129 -2.84 32.48 -2.67
CA HIS A 129 -3.69 31.29 -2.78
C HIS A 129 -3.34 30.31 -1.66
N ASP A 130 -4.15 29.27 -1.50
CA ASP A 130 -3.89 28.16 -0.60
C ASP A 130 -3.28 26.99 -1.40
N ASP A 131 -1.98 26.74 -1.20
CA ASP A 131 -1.26 25.63 -1.85
C ASP A 131 -1.87 24.25 -1.53
N GLY A 132 -2.37 24.06 -0.30
CA GLY A 132 -3.00 22.80 0.10
C GLY A 132 -4.33 22.59 -0.59
N ALA A 133 -5.16 23.64 -0.69
CA ALA A 133 -6.42 23.59 -1.42
C ALA A 133 -6.20 23.36 -2.93
N LEU A 134 -5.22 24.03 -3.53
CA LEU A 134 -4.87 23.84 -4.95
C LEU A 134 -4.38 22.42 -5.23
N SER A 135 -3.50 21.89 -4.38
CA SER A 135 -3.02 20.51 -4.47
C SER A 135 -4.16 19.49 -4.36
N ASN A 136 -5.09 19.70 -3.41
CA ASN A 136 -6.25 18.83 -3.24
C ASN A 136 -7.19 18.85 -4.46
N GLN A 137 -7.42 20.02 -5.06
CA GLN A 137 -8.20 20.12 -6.31
C GLN A 137 -7.53 19.38 -7.46
N LEU A 138 -6.20 19.55 -7.62
CA LEU A 138 -5.45 18.80 -8.63
C LEU A 138 -5.54 17.29 -8.40
N ASN A 139 -5.43 16.81 -7.15
CA ASN A 139 -5.54 15.39 -6.83
C ASN A 139 -6.91 14.84 -7.21
N MET A 140 -8.01 15.54 -6.90
CA MET A 140 -9.35 15.08 -7.29
C MET A 140 -9.53 14.97 -8.81
N VAL A 141 -8.93 15.89 -9.58
CA VAL A 141 -8.96 15.84 -11.05
C VAL A 141 -8.08 14.68 -11.55
N ALA A 142 -6.86 14.55 -11.02
CA ALA A 142 -5.92 13.49 -11.39
C ALA A 142 -6.51 12.11 -11.09
N ASP A 143 -7.14 11.89 -9.94
CA ASP A 143 -7.72 10.60 -9.57
C ASP A 143 -8.84 10.13 -10.53
N PHE A 144 -9.51 11.05 -11.22
CA PHE A 144 -10.50 10.73 -12.25
C PHE A 144 -9.87 10.46 -13.63
N VAL A 145 -8.72 11.07 -13.92
CA VAL A 145 -8.07 11.04 -15.24
C VAL A 145 -6.98 9.96 -15.32
N ASP A 146 -6.23 9.79 -14.24
CA ASP A 146 -5.09 8.90 -14.13
C ASP A 146 -5.52 7.45 -14.39
N ARG A 147 -4.66 6.73 -15.11
CA ARG A 147 -4.77 5.28 -15.29
C ARG A 147 -3.50 4.67 -14.71
N PRO A 148 -3.48 4.31 -13.42
CA PRO A 148 -2.28 3.78 -12.79
C PRO A 148 -1.83 2.48 -13.45
N ALA A 149 -0.54 2.18 -13.34
CA ALA A 149 0.03 0.96 -13.85
C ALA A 149 -0.55 -0.25 -13.10
N GLN A 150 -0.73 -1.35 -13.82
CA GLN A 150 -1.22 -2.61 -13.26
C GLN A 150 -0.06 -3.58 -13.20
N GLY A 151 0.21 -4.11 -12.01
CA GLY A 151 1.19 -5.18 -11.84
C GLY A 151 0.75 -6.46 -12.56
N PRO A 152 1.68 -7.38 -12.82
CA PRO A 152 1.32 -8.71 -13.27
C PRO A 152 0.41 -9.39 -12.22
N GLN A 153 -0.55 -10.18 -12.69
CA GLN A 153 -1.50 -10.87 -11.81
C GLN A 153 -1.37 -12.36 -11.99
N LEU A 154 -1.26 -13.07 -10.88
CA LEU A 154 -1.45 -14.51 -10.84
C LEU A 154 -2.94 -14.81 -10.66
N LEU A 155 -3.56 -15.37 -11.69
CA LEU A 155 -4.97 -15.76 -11.62
C LEU A 155 -5.08 -17.05 -10.80
N ALA A 156 -5.56 -16.94 -9.56
CA ALA A 156 -5.66 -18.06 -8.63
C ALA A 156 -6.58 -19.20 -9.12
N ASP A 157 -7.50 -18.95 -10.04
CA ASP A 157 -8.42 -19.96 -10.60
C ASP A 157 -7.77 -20.79 -11.73
N THR A 158 -7.06 -20.13 -12.63
CA THR A 158 -6.48 -20.76 -13.84
C THR A 158 -4.99 -21.06 -13.68
N GLY A 159 -4.30 -20.40 -12.76
CA GLY A 159 -2.84 -20.37 -12.67
C GLY A 159 -2.17 -19.59 -13.81
N GLU A 160 -2.94 -18.90 -14.66
CA GLU A 160 -2.40 -18.06 -15.72
C GLU A 160 -1.84 -16.75 -15.14
N ILE A 161 -0.76 -16.28 -15.76
CA ILE A 161 -0.13 -15.01 -15.40
C ILE A 161 -0.55 -13.98 -16.43
N GLN A 162 -1.29 -12.97 -15.97
CA GLN A 162 -1.53 -11.79 -16.77
C GLN A 162 -0.31 -10.87 -16.63
N PRO A 163 0.33 -10.47 -17.74
CA PRO A 163 1.46 -9.55 -17.68
C PRO A 163 0.98 -8.19 -17.18
N GLY A 164 1.87 -7.49 -16.47
CA GLY A 164 1.61 -6.12 -16.04
C GLY A 164 1.41 -5.17 -17.22
N GLN A 165 0.65 -4.10 -17.01
CA GLN A 165 0.37 -3.07 -17.99
C GLN A 165 0.88 -1.72 -17.48
N SER A 166 1.60 -0.98 -18.32
CA SER A 166 2.03 0.38 -17.95
C SER A 166 0.83 1.30 -17.79
N GLY A 167 0.97 2.24 -16.87
CA GLY A 167 0.00 3.28 -16.57
C GLY A 167 0.36 4.62 -17.21
N THR A 168 -0.56 5.55 -17.12
CA THR A 168 -0.34 6.96 -17.45
C THR A 168 -0.98 7.79 -16.36
N VAL A 169 -0.15 8.52 -15.63
CA VAL A 169 -0.56 9.29 -14.44
C VAL A 169 -0.14 10.74 -14.58
N THR A 170 -0.83 11.62 -13.87
CA THR A 170 -0.51 13.05 -13.86
C THR A 170 0.77 13.29 -13.07
N ASP A 171 1.73 13.99 -13.67
CA ASP A 171 2.84 14.65 -12.97
C ASP A 171 2.26 15.81 -12.15
N ARG A 172 1.90 15.48 -10.91
CA ARG A 172 1.25 16.40 -9.97
C ARG A 172 2.13 17.60 -9.67
N ALA A 173 3.45 17.42 -9.56
CA ALA A 173 4.36 18.52 -9.25
C ALA A 173 4.44 19.53 -10.39
N ALA A 174 4.70 19.06 -11.61
CA ALA A 174 4.82 19.93 -12.77
C ALA A 174 3.47 20.58 -13.15
N THR A 175 2.36 19.83 -13.01
CA THR A 175 1.02 20.36 -13.27
C THR A 175 0.61 21.40 -12.22
N LEU A 176 0.98 21.21 -10.95
CA LEU A 176 0.71 22.18 -9.90
C LEU A 176 1.43 23.52 -10.16
N ASP A 177 2.67 23.48 -10.64
CA ASP A 177 3.40 24.69 -11.01
C ASP A 177 2.75 25.42 -12.20
N ALA A 178 2.24 24.68 -13.19
CA ALA A 178 1.46 25.25 -14.30
C ALA A 178 0.14 25.87 -13.83
N LEU A 179 -0.59 25.21 -12.91
CA LEU A 179 -1.80 25.75 -12.29
C LEU A 179 -1.52 27.03 -11.51
N ARG A 180 -0.42 27.08 -10.76
CA ARG A 180 -0.01 28.28 -10.04
C ARG A 180 0.27 29.43 -11.01
N ALA A 181 0.97 29.17 -12.11
CA ALA A 181 1.21 30.20 -13.13
C ALA A 181 -0.11 30.73 -13.74
N ALA A 182 -1.06 29.85 -14.06
CA ALA A 182 -2.34 30.21 -14.65
C ALA A 182 -3.24 31.02 -13.69
N LEU A 183 -3.22 30.74 -12.38
CA LEU A 183 -3.95 31.53 -11.39
C LEU A 183 -3.51 32.99 -11.36
N TYR A 184 -2.20 33.23 -11.53
CA TYR A 184 -1.59 34.56 -11.52
C TYR A 184 -1.56 35.22 -12.91
N SER A 185 -2.18 34.60 -13.92
CA SER A 185 -2.29 35.14 -15.27
C SER A 185 -3.71 35.68 -15.56
N PRO A 186 -3.84 36.90 -16.12
CA PRO A 186 -5.14 37.46 -16.50
C PRO A 186 -5.66 36.93 -17.85
N GLU A 187 -4.82 36.30 -18.66
CA GLU A 187 -5.17 35.83 -20.01
C GLU A 187 -4.94 34.32 -20.19
N ASP A 188 -3.84 33.79 -19.64
CA ASP A 188 -3.45 32.38 -19.79
C ASP A 188 -4.10 31.53 -18.68
N ARG A 189 -5.37 31.20 -18.86
CA ARG A 189 -6.19 30.43 -17.90
C ARG A 189 -6.49 29.00 -18.38
N ARG A 190 -5.62 28.46 -19.23
CA ARG A 190 -5.65 27.07 -19.68
C ARG A 190 -4.43 26.34 -19.13
N VAL A 191 -4.65 25.17 -18.54
CA VAL A 191 -3.58 24.27 -18.12
C VAL A 191 -3.84 22.89 -18.69
N ASP A 192 -2.83 22.30 -19.33
CA ASP A 192 -2.86 20.91 -19.75
C ASP A 192 -2.23 20.04 -18.66
N LEU A 193 -2.89 18.93 -18.30
CA LEU A 193 -2.34 17.92 -17.39
C LEU A 193 -1.08 17.34 -18.01
N LEU A 194 0.03 17.42 -17.29
CA LEU A 194 1.30 16.85 -17.73
C LEU A 194 1.27 15.37 -17.36
N MET A 195 1.09 14.51 -18.37
CA MET A 195 1.02 13.06 -18.15
C MET A 195 2.41 12.43 -18.25
N ILE A 196 2.72 11.53 -17.33
CA ILE A 196 3.92 10.69 -17.34
C ILE A 196 3.54 9.22 -17.47
N GLU A 197 4.38 8.45 -18.15
CA GLU A 197 4.23 7.00 -18.21
C GLU A 197 4.72 6.39 -16.91
N GLU A 198 3.89 5.54 -16.31
CA GLU A 198 4.23 4.77 -15.13
C GLU A 198 4.51 3.33 -15.58
N PRO A 199 5.73 2.80 -15.44
CA PRO A 199 6.03 1.43 -15.86
C PRO A 199 5.21 0.42 -15.03
N ALA A 200 4.89 -0.73 -15.63
CA ALA A 200 4.24 -1.82 -14.90
C ALA A 200 5.10 -2.24 -13.69
N PRO A 201 4.51 -2.42 -12.50
CA PRO A 201 5.20 -3.02 -11.37
C PRO A 201 5.87 -4.35 -11.74
N GLU A 202 7.02 -4.63 -11.12
CA GLU A 202 7.74 -5.89 -11.34
C GLU A 202 7.01 -7.09 -10.72
N TRP A 203 7.42 -8.31 -11.12
CA TRP A 203 6.98 -9.55 -10.47
C TRP A 203 7.67 -9.67 -9.11
N ASP A 204 6.98 -9.21 -8.06
CA ASP A 204 7.46 -9.23 -6.69
C ASP A 204 6.48 -9.97 -5.76
N ILE A 205 6.89 -10.20 -4.51
CA ILE A 205 6.13 -11.01 -3.55
C ILE A 205 4.71 -10.47 -3.28
N ARG A 206 4.46 -9.18 -3.55
CA ARG A 206 3.13 -8.57 -3.36
C ARG A 206 2.13 -9.12 -4.36
N VAL A 207 2.56 -9.52 -5.56
CA VAL A 207 1.70 -10.19 -6.54
C VAL A 207 1.11 -11.48 -5.95
N LEU A 208 1.92 -12.22 -5.19
CA LEU A 208 1.46 -13.42 -4.50
C LEU A 208 0.51 -13.07 -3.34
N GLN A 209 0.85 -12.05 -2.54
CA GLN A 209 -0.03 -11.60 -1.45
C GLN A 209 -1.41 -11.19 -1.97
N ASP A 210 -1.49 -10.35 -3.00
CA ASP A 210 -2.74 -9.87 -3.60
C ASP A 210 -3.60 -11.04 -4.13
N ALA A 211 -2.96 -12.04 -4.76
CA ALA A 211 -3.64 -13.23 -5.25
C ALA A 211 -4.26 -14.06 -4.10
N ILE A 212 -3.54 -14.20 -2.99
CA ILE A 212 -4.01 -14.94 -1.80
C ILE A 212 -5.11 -14.15 -1.08
N GLU A 213 -4.95 -12.84 -0.89
CA GLU A 213 -5.98 -11.99 -0.28
C GLU A 213 -7.29 -12.04 -1.08
N LYS A 214 -7.22 -12.02 -2.41
CA LYS A 214 -8.38 -12.18 -3.28
C LYS A 214 -9.06 -13.55 -3.11
N GLN A 215 -8.28 -14.61 -2.96
CA GLN A 215 -8.81 -15.95 -2.69
C GLN A 215 -9.53 -15.99 -1.33
N LEU A 216 -8.89 -15.44 -0.30
CA LEU A 216 -9.44 -15.39 1.07
C LEU A 216 -10.66 -14.48 1.19
N ALA A 217 -10.78 -13.42 0.38
CA ALA A 217 -11.94 -12.52 0.40
C ALA A 217 -13.27 -13.22 0.08
N SER A 218 -13.23 -14.40 -0.56
CA SER A 218 -14.40 -15.23 -0.85
C SER A 218 -14.77 -16.20 0.29
N PHE A 219 -13.90 -16.36 1.28
CA PHE A 219 -14.09 -17.27 2.41
C PHE A 219 -14.78 -16.55 3.57
N ASP A 220 -15.92 -17.08 4.01
CA ASP A 220 -16.63 -16.60 5.21
C ASP A 220 -15.98 -17.22 6.45
N GLY A 221 -14.86 -16.63 6.88
CA GLY A 221 -14.07 -17.09 8.00
C GLY A 221 -12.77 -16.31 8.16
N PHE A 222 -11.83 -16.92 8.87
CA PHE A 222 -10.50 -16.37 9.12
C PHE A 222 -9.45 -17.15 8.34
N GLY A 223 -8.49 -16.45 7.74
CA GLY A 223 -7.32 -17.05 7.10
C GLY A 223 -6.04 -16.45 7.66
N SER A 224 -5.06 -17.30 7.97
CA SER A 224 -3.70 -16.91 8.35
C SER A 224 -2.70 -17.54 7.40
N VAL A 225 -1.84 -16.72 6.80
CA VAL A 225 -0.85 -17.14 5.81
C VAL A 225 0.48 -16.47 6.10
N PHE A 226 1.54 -17.27 6.09
CA PHE A 226 2.92 -16.81 6.09
C PHE A 226 3.67 -17.54 4.98
N ILE A 227 4.33 -16.80 4.08
CA ILE A 227 5.21 -17.37 3.06
C ILE A 227 6.51 -16.61 3.10
N LEU A 228 7.64 -17.32 3.11
CA LEU A 228 8.98 -16.73 3.07
C LEU A 228 9.75 -17.31 1.89
N ASP A 229 10.21 -16.42 1.01
CA ASP A 229 11.21 -16.74 0.00
C ASP A 229 12.57 -16.95 0.68
N LEU A 230 13.09 -18.18 0.61
CA LEU A 230 14.34 -18.57 1.27
C LEU A 230 15.59 -18.09 0.51
N GLN A 231 15.45 -17.45 -0.65
CA GLN A 231 16.55 -16.83 -1.40
C GLN A 231 16.64 -15.33 -1.15
N THR A 232 15.50 -14.63 -1.17
CA THR A 232 15.45 -13.17 -1.10
C THR A 232 15.14 -12.64 0.31
N GLY A 233 14.48 -13.45 1.14
CA GLY A 233 13.95 -13.02 2.44
C GLY A 233 12.66 -12.22 2.33
N GLU A 234 12.05 -12.13 1.14
CA GLU A 234 10.74 -11.49 0.96
C GLU A 234 9.61 -12.37 1.53
N GLU A 235 8.56 -11.72 2.06
CA GLU A 235 7.51 -12.39 2.82
C GLU A 235 6.10 -11.98 2.40
N VAL A 236 5.19 -12.94 2.40
CA VAL A 236 3.74 -12.71 2.49
C VAL A 236 3.32 -12.90 3.94
N ARG A 237 2.66 -11.89 4.52
CA ARG A 237 2.15 -11.92 5.89
C ARG A 237 0.68 -11.49 5.93
N ILE A 238 -0.23 -12.46 6.04
CA ILE A 238 -1.67 -12.22 6.14
C ILE A 238 -2.14 -12.79 7.48
N ASN A 239 -2.51 -11.90 8.41
CA ASN A 239 -2.88 -12.27 9.79
C ASN A 239 -1.86 -13.23 10.45
N SER A 240 -0.56 -13.05 10.15
CA SER A 240 0.47 -14.02 10.49
C SER A 240 0.88 -13.99 11.96
N ASP A 241 0.56 -12.90 12.66
CA ASP A 241 0.83 -12.62 14.07
C ASP A 241 -0.37 -12.95 14.99
N VAL A 242 -1.51 -13.35 14.41
CA VAL A 242 -2.73 -13.69 15.15
C VAL A 242 -2.61 -15.09 15.75
N ALA A 243 -2.94 -15.22 17.05
CA ALA A 243 -2.95 -16.50 17.74
C ALA A 243 -4.00 -17.43 17.12
N VAL A 244 -3.61 -18.68 16.86
CA VAL A 244 -4.48 -19.77 16.37
C VAL A 244 -4.18 -21.03 17.17
N SER A 245 -5.06 -22.04 17.12
CA SER A 245 -4.72 -23.33 17.72
C SER A 245 -3.46 -23.89 17.05
N ALA A 246 -2.54 -24.45 17.84
CA ALA A 246 -1.30 -24.99 17.28
C ALA A 246 -1.49 -26.30 16.51
N LEU A 247 -2.62 -26.97 16.73
CA LEU A 247 -3.02 -28.24 16.10
C LEU A 247 -1.88 -29.28 16.16
N SER A 248 -1.84 -30.18 15.18
CA SER A 248 -0.70 -31.07 14.98
C SER A 248 0.50 -30.41 14.30
N ILE A 249 0.40 -29.13 13.92
CA ILE A 249 1.51 -28.37 13.33
C ILE A 249 2.63 -28.17 14.36
N LEU A 250 2.27 -27.97 15.64
CA LEU A 250 3.24 -27.83 16.75
C LEU A 250 4.19 -29.02 16.92
N LYS A 251 3.86 -30.20 16.35
CA LYS A 251 4.75 -31.36 16.35
C LYS A 251 6.08 -31.09 15.62
N ILE A 252 6.15 -30.07 14.76
CA ILE A 252 7.42 -29.59 14.18
C ILE A 252 8.40 -29.17 15.29
N ALA A 253 7.92 -28.40 16.28
CA ALA A 253 8.74 -28.00 17.42
C ALA A 253 9.12 -29.20 18.31
N ILE A 254 8.22 -30.18 18.47
CA ILE A 254 8.54 -31.44 19.17
C ILE A 254 9.69 -32.18 18.46
N PHE A 255 9.73 -32.17 17.13
CA PHE A 255 10.84 -32.82 16.41
C PHE A 255 12.17 -32.15 16.71
N VAL A 256 12.22 -30.81 16.64
CA VAL A 256 13.43 -30.03 16.90
C VAL A 256 13.93 -30.28 18.32
N GLU A 257 13.06 -30.14 19.32
CA GLU A 257 13.46 -30.32 20.73
C GLU A 257 13.77 -31.77 21.08
N ALA A 258 13.07 -32.74 20.50
CA ALA A 258 13.37 -34.15 20.76
C ALA A 258 14.73 -34.56 20.16
N TYR A 259 15.09 -34.08 18.98
CA TYR A 259 16.45 -34.31 18.44
C TYR A 259 17.50 -33.62 19.31
N ARG A 260 17.27 -32.37 19.74
CA ARG A 260 18.20 -31.64 20.61
C ARG A 260 18.40 -32.32 21.97
N ALA A 261 17.36 -32.97 22.50
CA ALA A 261 17.43 -33.69 23.77
C ALA A 261 18.18 -35.03 23.71
N LEU A 262 18.45 -35.56 22.51
CA LEU A 262 19.12 -36.85 22.34
C LEU A 262 20.64 -36.69 22.29
N ASP A 263 21.36 -37.36 23.21
CA ASP A 263 22.83 -37.38 23.21
C ASP A 263 23.45 -38.25 22.09
N ASN A 264 22.64 -39.11 21.47
CA ASN A 264 23.06 -40.08 20.47
C ASN A 264 22.01 -40.16 19.35
N PRO A 265 22.36 -40.67 18.16
CA PRO A 265 21.38 -40.90 17.11
C PRO A 265 20.16 -41.69 17.62
N PRO A 266 18.93 -41.35 17.18
CA PRO A 266 17.71 -42.00 17.64
C PRO A 266 17.79 -43.52 17.50
N THR A 267 17.40 -44.24 18.55
CA THR A 267 17.20 -45.69 18.54
C THR A 267 16.08 -46.09 17.57
N ASP A 268 16.00 -47.37 17.20
CA ASP A 268 14.92 -47.87 16.32
C ASP A 268 13.51 -47.52 16.86
N PHE A 269 13.34 -47.54 18.18
CA PHE A 269 12.09 -47.16 18.84
C PHE A 269 11.81 -45.66 18.67
N GLU A 270 12.78 -44.78 18.93
CA GLU A 270 12.62 -43.34 18.76
C GLU A 270 12.38 -42.97 17.30
N GLN A 271 13.05 -43.63 16.35
CA GLN A 271 12.78 -43.47 14.91
C GLN A 271 11.34 -43.82 14.55
N GLU A 272 10.77 -44.87 15.14
CA GLU A 272 9.35 -45.20 14.97
C GLU A 272 8.44 -44.11 15.57
N LEU A 273 8.81 -43.53 16.72
CA LEU A 273 8.07 -42.41 17.31
C LEU A 273 8.07 -41.19 16.39
N PHE A 274 9.23 -40.81 15.85
CA PHE A 274 9.36 -39.72 14.87
C PHE A 274 8.51 -40.00 13.63
N MET A 275 8.64 -41.19 13.03
CA MET A 275 7.91 -41.59 11.83
C MET A 275 6.40 -41.56 12.01
N SER A 276 5.90 -42.16 13.09
CA SER A 276 4.47 -42.21 13.42
C SER A 276 3.90 -40.81 13.72
N THR A 277 4.71 -39.95 14.36
CA THR A 277 4.32 -38.56 14.64
C THR A 277 4.26 -37.72 13.36
N ALA A 278 5.18 -37.92 12.41
CA ALA A 278 5.22 -37.19 11.15
C ALA A 278 4.14 -37.65 10.15
N THR A 279 4.00 -38.95 9.95
CA THR A 279 3.18 -39.53 8.87
C THR A 279 1.74 -39.87 9.28
N ALA A 280 1.55 -40.42 10.48
CA ALA A 280 0.22 -40.76 11.00
C ALA A 280 -0.32 -39.69 11.96
N SER A 281 0.44 -38.61 12.18
CA SER A 281 0.11 -37.55 13.14
C SER A 281 -0.21 -38.08 14.55
N SER A 282 0.40 -39.19 14.96
CA SER A 282 0.09 -39.89 16.21
C SER A 282 0.33 -39.02 17.45
N ASN A 283 -0.75 -38.71 18.19
CA ASN A 283 -0.67 -37.99 19.47
C ASN A 283 0.05 -38.82 20.53
N HIS A 284 -0.13 -40.15 20.52
CA HIS A 284 0.55 -41.05 21.44
C HIS A 284 2.07 -40.99 21.23
N SER A 285 2.53 -41.07 19.98
CA SER A 285 3.96 -41.02 19.66
C SER A 285 4.56 -39.64 19.96
N ALA A 286 3.82 -38.56 19.69
CA ALA A 286 4.22 -37.20 20.05
C ALA A 286 4.39 -37.04 21.57
N ASN A 287 3.47 -37.59 22.36
CA ASN A 287 3.57 -37.58 23.82
C ASN A 287 4.75 -38.40 24.34
N LEU A 288 5.10 -39.51 23.69
CA LEU A 288 6.30 -40.27 24.03
C LEU A 288 7.58 -39.48 23.74
N LEU A 289 7.61 -38.67 22.68
CA LEU A 289 8.71 -37.72 22.44
C LEU A 289 8.79 -36.63 23.51
N LEU A 290 7.67 -36.22 24.14
CA LEU A 290 7.72 -35.32 25.30
C LEU A 290 8.43 -35.94 26.51
N HIS A 291 8.40 -37.27 26.68
CA HIS A 291 9.22 -37.92 27.70
C HIS A 291 10.72 -37.81 27.39
N VAL A 292 11.09 -37.93 26.11
CA VAL A 292 12.47 -37.73 25.65
C VAL A 292 12.91 -36.30 25.95
N ILE A 293 12.09 -35.30 25.59
CA ILE A 293 12.37 -33.87 25.87
C ILE A 293 12.52 -33.61 27.37
N ALA A 294 11.71 -34.26 28.22
CA ALA A 294 11.80 -34.13 29.67
C ALA A 294 13.07 -34.78 30.27
N GLY A 295 13.66 -35.78 29.59
CA GLY A 295 14.67 -36.66 30.17
C GLY A 295 14.12 -37.59 31.28
N GLU A 296 12.80 -37.67 31.43
CA GLU A 296 12.09 -38.49 32.42
C GLU A 296 10.68 -38.86 31.93
N ASP A 297 10.02 -39.81 32.61
CA ASP A 297 8.66 -40.27 32.30
C ASP A 297 7.57 -39.24 32.67
N ASN A 298 7.68 -38.00 32.17
CA ASN A 298 6.81 -36.87 32.49
C ASN A 298 6.50 -35.98 31.28
N THR A 299 5.40 -36.26 30.56
CA THR A 299 4.95 -35.43 29.42
C THR A 299 4.60 -34.00 29.81
N TYR A 300 4.12 -33.83 31.05
CA TYR A 300 4.02 -32.59 31.80
C TYR A 300 5.23 -31.69 31.65
N GLU A 301 6.38 -32.28 31.99
CA GLU A 301 7.64 -31.57 32.01
C GLU A 301 8.14 -31.33 30.60
N GLY A 302 8.00 -32.31 29.71
CA GLY A 302 8.35 -32.15 28.30
C GLY A 302 7.59 -31.00 27.63
N ALA A 303 6.30 -30.81 27.92
CA ALA A 303 5.52 -29.69 27.40
C ALA A 303 5.98 -28.33 27.96
N ALA A 304 6.39 -28.29 29.23
CA ALA A 304 6.93 -27.08 29.85
C ALA A 304 8.29 -26.69 29.24
N VAL A 305 9.20 -27.66 29.08
CA VAL A 305 10.50 -27.47 28.41
C VAL A 305 10.30 -27.05 26.96
N LEU A 306 9.42 -27.72 26.22
CA LEU A 306 9.08 -27.36 24.83
C LEU A 306 8.61 -25.90 24.72
N THR A 307 7.75 -25.45 25.63
CA THR A 307 7.28 -24.06 25.66
C THR A 307 8.40 -23.07 25.97
N GLU A 308 9.25 -23.39 26.95
CA GLU A 308 10.41 -22.56 27.29
C GLU A 308 11.37 -22.39 26.11
N GLU A 309 11.65 -23.47 25.39
CA GLU A 309 12.60 -23.47 24.26
C GLU A 309 12.02 -22.80 23.01
N MET A 310 10.73 -22.98 22.71
CA MET A 310 10.06 -22.18 21.68
C MET A 310 10.18 -20.68 21.97
N HIS A 311 9.95 -20.26 23.22
CA HIS A 311 10.12 -18.85 23.60
C HIS A 311 11.58 -18.39 23.52
N HIS A 312 12.55 -19.25 23.87
CA HIS A 312 13.98 -18.96 23.73
C HIS A 312 14.39 -18.75 22.26
N LEU A 313 13.80 -19.52 21.34
CA LEU A 313 13.95 -19.35 19.89
C LEU A 313 13.24 -18.11 19.33
N GLY A 314 12.49 -17.37 20.15
CA GLY A 314 11.75 -16.18 19.74
C GLY A 314 10.32 -16.45 19.29
N MET A 315 9.85 -17.71 19.32
CA MET A 315 8.46 -18.09 19.06
C MET A 315 7.56 -17.78 20.27
N VAL A 316 7.56 -16.52 20.70
CA VAL A 316 6.96 -16.07 21.98
C VAL A 316 5.43 -16.18 22.03
N ASN A 317 4.78 -16.50 20.90
CA ASN A 317 3.35 -16.73 20.83
C ASN A 317 2.98 -18.21 20.79
N SER A 318 3.97 -19.10 20.77
CA SER A 318 3.80 -20.54 20.63
C SER A 318 4.01 -21.27 21.95
N PHE A 319 3.08 -22.14 22.32
CA PHE A 319 3.18 -22.93 23.56
C PHE A 319 2.40 -24.25 23.51
N MET A 320 2.78 -25.16 24.40
CA MET A 320 2.00 -26.34 24.78
C MET A 320 1.89 -26.39 26.31
N ALA A 321 0.70 -26.16 26.85
CA ALA A 321 0.41 -26.28 28.28
C ALA A 321 -0.04 -27.68 28.69
N ILE A 322 -0.75 -28.38 27.80
CA ILE A 322 -1.28 -29.72 28.04
C ILE A 322 -0.86 -30.62 26.87
N PRO A 323 -0.22 -31.77 27.13
CA PRO A 323 0.09 -32.76 26.10
C PRO A 323 -1.16 -33.23 25.35
N TYR A 324 -1.00 -33.73 24.13
CA TYR A 324 -2.12 -34.19 23.31
C TYR A 324 -2.94 -35.27 24.05
N ASP A 325 -4.28 -35.19 23.98
CA ASP A 325 -5.22 -36.13 24.63
C ASP A 325 -5.07 -36.25 26.17
N ALA A 326 -4.32 -35.35 26.81
CA ALA A 326 -4.14 -35.32 28.26
C ALA A 326 -5.18 -34.40 28.95
N THR A 327 -5.27 -34.52 30.27
CA THR A 327 -6.24 -33.77 31.08
C THR A 327 -5.59 -32.59 31.80
N VAL A 328 -6.39 -31.61 32.22
CA VAL A 328 -5.90 -30.52 33.08
C VAL A 328 -5.36 -31.09 34.42
N VAL A 329 -4.19 -30.61 34.84
CA VAL A 329 -3.60 -30.90 36.16
C VAL A 329 -3.57 -29.62 36.98
N PRO A 330 -4.26 -29.53 38.13
CA PRO A 330 -4.41 -28.26 38.88
C PRO A 330 -3.09 -27.59 39.33
N SER A 331 -2.01 -28.36 39.45
CA SER A 331 -0.70 -27.85 39.85
C SER A 331 0.17 -27.35 38.68
N ARG A 332 -0.34 -27.41 37.44
CA ARG A 332 0.38 -27.02 36.22
C ARG A 332 -0.42 -25.98 35.44
N PRO A 333 0.24 -25.14 34.62
CA PRO A 333 -0.46 -24.25 33.69
C PRO A 333 -1.41 -25.05 32.78
N SER A 334 -2.55 -24.47 32.46
CA SER A 334 -3.48 -24.98 31.43
C SER A 334 -3.53 -24.08 30.20
N THR A 335 -2.81 -22.95 30.24
CA THR A 335 -2.65 -21.97 29.18
C THR A 335 -1.47 -21.04 29.50
N TYR A 336 -1.02 -20.27 28.53
CA TYR A 336 -0.02 -19.21 28.68
C TYR A 336 -0.54 -17.90 28.09
N THR A 337 -0.20 -16.78 28.72
CA THR A 337 -0.45 -15.45 28.15
C THR A 337 0.72 -15.05 27.27
N THR A 338 0.43 -14.74 26.01
CA THR A 338 1.39 -14.29 24.99
C THR A 338 0.96 -12.93 24.43
N PRO A 339 1.85 -12.19 23.75
CA PRO A 339 1.46 -10.96 23.06
C PRO A 339 0.26 -11.15 22.12
N ALA A 340 0.22 -12.24 21.36
CA ALA A 340 -0.83 -12.51 20.38
C ALA A 340 -2.20 -12.83 21.00
N ASN A 341 -2.25 -13.43 22.21
CA ASN A 341 -3.51 -13.83 22.84
C ASN A 341 -4.01 -12.92 23.98
N ALA A 342 -3.18 -11.98 24.46
CA ALA A 342 -3.55 -11.10 25.57
C ALA A 342 -4.56 -10.00 25.18
N ASN A 343 -4.48 -9.50 23.94
CA ASN A 343 -5.39 -8.48 23.41
C ASN A 343 -5.49 -8.61 21.88
N PRO A 344 -6.10 -9.69 21.38
CA PRO A 344 -6.08 -9.99 19.95
C PRO A 344 -6.90 -8.95 19.17
N THR A 345 -6.38 -8.53 18.02
CA THR A 345 -7.13 -7.76 17.02
C THR A 345 -8.26 -8.60 16.40
N ILE A 346 -8.04 -9.92 16.31
CA ILE A 346 -8.98 -10.92 15.80
C ILE A 346 -8.98 -12.10 16.78
N ASP A 347 -10.13 -12.39 17.40
CA ASP A 347 -10.27 -13.55 18.29
C ASP A 347 -10.67 -14.80 17.48
N THR A 348 -9.72 -15.72 17.30
CA THR A 348 -9.93 -16.99 16.58
C THR A 348 -10.55 -18.08 17.46
N ARG A 349 -10.73 -17.81 18.76
CA ARG A 349 -11.12 -18.78 19.79
C ARG A 349 -10.23 -20.04 19.79
N PRO A 350 -8.89 -19.90 19.82
CA PRO A 350 -7.98 -21.02 19.68
C PRO A 350 -8.02 -21.93 20.91
N ASP A 351 -7.52 -23.15 20.77
CA ASP A 351 -7.32 -24.09 21.87
C ASP A 351 -6.52 -23.40 23.00
N PRO A 352 -7.08 -23.25 24.21
CA PRO A 352 -6.39 -22.58 25.30
C PRO A 352 -5.13 -23.31 25.75
N SER A 353 -5.02 -24.61 25.46
CA SER A 353 -3.91 -25.47 25.90
C SER A 353 -2.71 -25.47 24.96
N MET A 354 -2.88 -25.10 23.69
CA MET A 354 -1.78 -25.02 22.73
C MET A 354 -2.08 -24.02 21.61
N GLN A 355 -1.24 -23.01 21.49
CA GLN A 355 -1.42 -21.93 20.52
C GLN A 355 -0.11 -21.67 19.78
N THR A 356 -0.22 -21.04 18.61
CA THR A 356 0.90 -20.59 17.80
C THR A 356 0.44 -19.45 16.89
N THR A 357 1.37 -18.95 16.06
CA THR A 357 1.09 -18.01 14.97
C THR A 357 1.74 -18.53 13.68
N ALA A 358 1.27 -18.06 12.53
CA ALA A 358 1.89 -18.43 11.25
C ALA A 358 3.36 -17.96 11.17
N GLU A 359 3.65 -16.79 11.72
CA GLU A 359 4.99 -16.21 11.79
C GLU A 359 5.95 -17.04 12.65
N ASP A 360 5.50 -17.53 13.82
CA ASP A 360 6.33 -18.35 14.71
C ASP A 360 6.72 -19.69 14.03
N ILE A 361 5.74 -20.42 13.48
CA ILE A 361 6.01 -21.69 12.78
C ILE A 361 6.78 -21.46 11.49
N GLY A 362 6.45 -20.41 10.72
CA GLY A 362 7.16 -20.04 9.52
C GLY A 362 8.64 -19.74 9.78
N SER A 363 8.91 -19.00 10.87
CA SER A 363 10.27 -18.72 11.33
C SER A 363 11.01 -20.00 11.74
N LEU A 364 10.36 -20.90 12.50
CA LEU A 364 10.96 -22.19 12.88
C LEU A 364 11.33 -23.03 11.65
N LEU A 365 10.45 -23.10 10.65
CA LEU A 365 10.70 -23.83 9.40
C LEU A 365 11.86 -23.21 8.61
N ALA A 366 11.97 -21.88 8.59
CA ALA A 366 13.11 -21.20 7.97
C ALA A 366 14.42 -21.52 8.72
N MET A 367 14.42 -21.47 10.05
CA MET A 367 15.58 -21.84 10.85
C MET A 367 15.99 -23.29 10.63
N LEU A 368 15.02 -24.21 10.51
CA LEU A 368 15.26 -25.62 10.21
C LEU A 368 15.88 -25.81 8.82
N TYR A 369 15.37 -25.09 7.80
CA TYR A 369 15.92 -25.11 6.44
C TYR A 369 17.39 -24.70 6.40
N TYR A 370 17.73 -23.57 7.03
CA TYR A 370 19.13 -23.11 7.09
C TYR A 370 20.01 -24.04 7.94
N CYS A 371 19.47 -24.58 9.03
CA CYS A 371 20.18 -25.54 9.87
C CYS A 371 20.58 -26.81 9.09
N ALA A 372 19.68 -27.33 8.27
CA ALA A 372 19.97 -28.47 7.37
C ALA A 372 21.08 -28.15 6.33
N LYS A 373 21.31 -26.86 6.04
CA LYS A 373 22.45 -26.40 5.22
C LYS A 373 23.72 -26.10 6.01
N GLY A 374 23.71 -26.27 7.32
CA GLY A 374 24.86 -26.02 8.21
C GLY A 374 25.01 -24.57 8.63
N GLU A 375 23.95 -23.75 8.53
CA GLU A 375 23.95 -22.34 8.94
C GLU A 375 22.64 -21.94 9.66
N GLY A 376 22.45 -20.66 9.98
CA GLY A 376 21.19 -20.14 10.50
C GLY A 376 21.00 -20.20 12.03
N GLY A 377 19.79 -19.87 12.46
CA GLY A 377 19.45 -19.55 13.86
C GLY A 377 19.62 -20.71 14.84
N LEU A 378 19.16 -21.92 14.49
CA LEU A 378 19.22 -23.08 15.40
C LEU A 378 20.66 -23.39 15.84
N LEU A 379 21.62 -23.42 14.90
CA LEU A 379 23.02 -23.67 15.20
C LEU A 379 23.68 -22.53 16.00
N ALA A 380 23.14 -21.31 15.90
CA ALA A 380 23.62 -20.16 16.65
C ALA A 380 23.08 -20.12 18.09
N VAL A 381 21.82 -20.51 18.29
CA VAL A 381 21.16 -20.56 19.60
C VAL A 381 21.61 -21.80 20.40
N TYR A 382 21.79 -22.94 19.73
CA TYR A 382 22.10 -24.24 20.35
C TYR A 382 23.44 -24.83 19.87
N PRO A 383 24.58 -24.16 20.13
CA PRO A 383 25.87 -24.58 19.59
C PRO A 383 26.32 -25.94 20.18
N GLY A 384 26.31 -26.97 19.34
CA GLY A 384 26.71 -28.33 19.71
C GLY A 384 25.64 -29.17 20.40
N GLU A 385 24.43 -28.63 20.56
CA GLU A 385 23.25 -29.34 21.05
C GLU A 385 22.32 -29.77 19.92
N ILE A 386 22.37 -29.10 18.76
CA ILE A 386 21.73 -29.55 17.53
C ILE A 386 22.73 -29.46 16.38
N THR A 387 22.66 -30.42 15.47
CA THR A 387 23.58 -30.58 14.35
C THR A 387 22.89 -30.38 13.00
N GLN A 388 23.70 -30.14 11.96
CA GLN A 388 23.20 -30.08 10.58
C GLN A 388 22.49 -31.38 10.20
N GLU A 389 23.06 -32.53 10.56
CA GLU A 389 22.53 -33.85 10.24
C GLU A 389 21.17 -34.10 10.89
N GLU A 390 20.97 -33.65 12.13
CA GLU A 390 19.68 -33.75 12.83
C GLU A 390 18.62 -32.86 12.18
N CYS A 391 18.98 -31.62 11.84
CA CYS A 391 18.08 -30.72 11.10
C CYS A 391 17.68 -31.31 9.73
N GLN A 392 18.63 -31.90 9.00
CA GLN A 392 18.33 -32.61 7.75
C GLN A 392 17.43 -33.83 7.99
N ALA A 393 17.66 -34.59 9.06
CA ALA A 393 16.81 -35.73 9.40
C ALA A 393 15.36 -35.33 9.70
N ILE A 394 15.14 -34.18 10.34
CA ILE A 394 13.79 -33.63 10.59
C ILE A 394 13.11 -33.23 9.27
N VAL A 395 13.82 -32.54 8.38
CA VAL A 395 13.31 -32.19 7.05
C VAL A 395 12.92 -33.45 6.27
N ASP A 396 13.82 -34.42 6.19
CA ASP A 396 13.60 -35.67 5.46
C ASP A 396 12.45 -36.48 6.05
N LEU A 397 12.29 -36.46 7.38
CA LEU A 397 11.18 -37.06 8.08
C LEU A 397 9.84 -36.45 7.64
N MET A 398 9.75 -35.12 7.59
CA MET A 398 8.52 -34.42 7.21
C MET A 398 8.20 -34.54 5.71
N VAL A 399 9.18 -34.84 4.85
CA VAL A 399 8.93 -35.20 3.44
C VAL A 399 8.15 -36.50 3.29
N GLN A 400 8.26 -37.42 4.26
CA GLN A 400 7.54 -38.70 4.23
C GLN A 400 6.05 -38.55 4.56
N ASN A 401 5.62 -37.38 5.03
CA ASN A 401 4.21 -37.06 5.14
C ASN A 401 3.62 -36.90 3.74
N VAL A 402 2.91 -37.93 3.28
CA VAL A 402 2.24 -37.95 1.97
C VAL A 402 0.75 -37.67 2.09
N GLU A 403 0.30 -37.05 3.20
CA GLU A 403 -1.11 -36.69 3.37
C GLU A 403 -1.61 -35.95 2.12
N GLY A 404 -2.64 -36.52 1.52
CA GLY A 404 -3.10 -36.17 0.18
C GLY A 404 -3.91 -34.88 0.12
N ASN A 405 -3.52 -33.84 0.86
CA ASN A 405 -4.26 -32.59 0.98
C ASN A 405 -3.32 -31.39 1.16
N LEU A 406 -3.89 -30.17 1.10
CA LEU A 406 -3.22 -28.91 1.45
C LEU A 406 -1.98 -28.62 0.58
N ILE A 407 -0.78 -28.42 1.16
CA ILE A 407 0.41 -27.99 0.41
C ILE A 407 0.80 -29.02 -0.67
N ARG A 408 0.77 -30.31 -0.32
CA ARG A 408 1.15 -31.43 -1.22
C ARG A 408 0.33 -31.47 -2.52
N PHE A 409 -0.90 -30.95 -2.50
CA PHE A 409 -1.80 -30.93 -3.65
C PHE A 409 -1.72 -29.65 -4.47
N GLY A 410 -1.14 -28.58 -3.90
CA GLY A 410 -0.83 -27.35 -4.61
C GLY A 410 0.43 -27.42 -5.48
N VAL A 411 1.21 -28.52 -5.42
CA VAL A 411 2.48 -28.65 -6.14
C VAL A 411 2.59 -29.95 -6.96
N PRO A 412 3.40 -29.99 -8.05
CA PRO A 412 3.62 -31.21 -8.84
C PRO A 412 4.22 -32.37 -8.03
N ASP A 413 3.88 -33.63 -8.36
CA ASP A 413 4.30 -34.83 -7.61
C ASP A 413 5.82 -34.97 -7.38
N GLY A 414 6.65 -34.48 -8.30
CA GLY A 414 8.11 -34.56 -8.19
C GLY A 414 8.76 -33.50 -7.29
N VAL A 415 8.00 -32.51 -6.82
CA VAL A 415 8.49 -31.43 -5.94
C VAL A 415 8.47 -31.92 -4.50
N PRO A 416 9.60 -32.00 -3.78
CA PRO A 416 9.61 -32.37 -2.37
C PRO A 416 8.89 -31.32 -1.51
N VAL A 417 8.08 -31.79 -0.56
CA VAL A 417 7.35 -30.94 0.40
C VAL A 417 7.58 -31.52 1.79
N SER A 418 8.35 -30.81 2.61
CA SER A 418 8.63 -31.16 4.00
C SER A 418 7.61 -30.46 4.89
N HIS A 419 6.52 -31.14 5.28
CA HIS A 419 5.38 -30.46 5.90
C HIS A 419 4.67 -31.25 7.01
N LYS A 420 3.90 -30.50 7.81
CA LYS A 420 3.01 -31.03 8.85
C LYS A 420 1.66 -30.33 8.81
N HIS A 421 0.62 -31.12 8.61
CA HIS A 421 -0.78 -30.68 8.65
C HIS A 421 -1.37 -30.76 10.07
N GLY A 422 -2.46 -30.04 10.28
CA GLY A 422 -3.30 -30.14 11.46
C GLY A 422 -4.75 -29.72 11.17
N TRP A 423 -5.69 -30.33 11.89
CA TRP A 423 -7.11 -29.95 11.83
C TRP A 423 -7.79 -30.16 13.18
N SER A 424 -8.69 -29.25 13.52
CA SER A 424 -9.67 -29.34 14.61
C SER A 424 -11.09 -29.32 14.01
N PHE A 425 -12.12 -29.15 14.82
CA PHE A 425 -13.49 -29.10 14.31
C PHE A 425 -13.74 -27.90 13.38
N ASN A 426 -13.12 -26.75 13.64
CA ASN A 426 -13.36 -25.51 12.93
C ASN A 426 -12.09 -24.83 12.40
N GLU A 427 -10.92 -25.48 12.48
CA GLU A 427 -9.66 -24.98 11.93
C GLU A 427 -8.93 -26.06 11.13
N HIS A 428 -8.44 -25.73 9.94
CA HIS A 428 -7.65 -26.62 9.09
C HIS A 428 -6.40 -25.89 8.59
N GLY A 429 -5.23 -26.52 8.69
CA GLY A 429 -3.99 -25.89 8.24
C GLY A 429 -2.86 -26.86 7.95
N ASP A 430 -1.81 -26.30 7.36
CA ASP A 430 -0.57 -26.98 6.98
C ASP A 430 0.60 -26.01 7.04
N ALA A 431 1.78 -26.52 7.34
CA ALA A 431 3.00 -25.74 7.36
C ALA A 431 4.18 -26.59 6.87
N GLY A 432 5.05 -26.02 6.05
CA GLY A 432 6.20 -26.75 5.55
C GLY A 432 7.16 -25.93 4.69
N ILE A 433 8.15 -26.64 4.16
CA ILE A 433 9.14 -26.15 3.20
C ILE A 433 8.88 -26.83 1.85
N VAL A 434 8.80 -26.04 0.80
CA VAL A 434 8.66 -26.52 -0.58
C VAL A 434 9.96 -26.33 -1.32
N TYR A 435 10.49 -27.41 -1.88
CA TYR A 435 11.75 -27.41 -2.64
C TYR A 435 11.46 -27.33 -4.14
N SER A 436 11.24 -26.11 -4.64
CA SER A 436 10.75 -25.89 -6.01
C SER A 436 11.87 -25.48 -6.98
N PRO A 437 11.75 -25.79 -8.30
CA PRO A 437 12.79 -25.45 -9.28
C PRO A 437 13.13 -23.95 -9.38
N GLY A 438 12.13 -23.08 -9.24
CA GLY A 438 12.30 -21.63 -9.34
C GLY A 438 12.69 -20.94 -8.04
N GLY A 439 12.56 -21.63 -6.89
CA GLY A 439 12.93 -21.11 -5.58
C GLY A 439 12.35 -21.93 -4.44
N ASP A 440 13.14 -22.17 -3.39
CA ASP A 440 12.65 -22.82 -2.18
C ASP A 440 11.91 -21.79 -1.32
N TYR A 441 10.82 -22.21 -0.68
CA TYR A 441 10.05 -21.32 0.18
C TYR A 441 9.44 -22.05 1.38
N VAL A 442 9.28 -21.31 2.47
CA VAL A 442 8.43 -21.72 3.60
C VAL A 442 7.01 -21.28 3.31
N ILE A 443 6.04 -22.11 3.73
CA ILE A 443 4.62 -21.79 3.67
C ILE A 443 3.93 -22.29 4.94
N TYR A 444 3.15 -21.43 5.57
CA TYR A 444 2.14 -21.74 6.58
C TYR A 444 0.80 -21.23 6.06
N THR A 445 -0.23 -22.07 6.14
CA THR A 445 -1.60 -21.69 5.79
C THR A 445 -2.58 -22.32 6.77
N LEU A 446 -3.48 -21.52 7.32
CA LEU A 446 -4.57 -21.99 8.16
C LEU A 446 -5.86 -21.26 7.83
N LEU A 447 -6.96 -21.99 7.75
CA LEU A 447 -8.31 -21.45 7.72
C LEU A 447 -9.03 -21.83 9.00
N ALA A 448 -9.77 -20.88 9.57
CA ALA A 448 -10.64 -21.08 10.71
C ALA A 448 -12.03 -20.53 10.43
N GLN A 449 -13.04 -21.09 11.08
CA GLN A 449 -14.33 -20.43 11.26
C GLN A 449 -14.57 -20.23 12.75
N PRO A 450 -14.02 -19.14 13.33
CA PRO A 450 -14.10 -18.90 14.76
C PRO A 450 -15.55 -18.93 15.24
N ASP A 451 -16.52 -18.38 14.50
CA ASP A 451 -17.94 -18.31 14.90
C ASP A 451 -18.75 -19.58 14.61
N SER A 452 -18.14 -20.62 14.04
CA SER A 452 -18.78 -21.91 13.75
C SER A 452 -18.17 -23.01 14.60
N ASP A 453 -18.98 -24.02 14.96
CA ASP A 453 -18.51 -25.24 15.62
C ASP A 453 -17.90 -26.24 14.62
N TRP A 454 -18.03 -25.98 13.31
CA TRP A 454 -17.58 -26.89 12.27
C TRP A 454 -17.12 -26.15 11.01
N LEU A 455 -15.95 -26.52 10.49
CA LEU A 455 -15.44 -26.11 9.17
C LEU A 455 -15.45 -27.32 8.23
N SER A 456 -16.24 -27.28 7.16
CA SER A 456 -16.24 -28.39 6.20
C SER A 456 -14.93 -28.44 5.41
N SER A 457 -14.30 -29.62 5.37
CA SER A 457 -13.12 -29.87 4.53
C SER A 457 -13.41 -29.69 3.03
N GLU A 458 -14.66 -29.87 2.59
CA GLU A 458 -15.08 -29.65 1.20
C GLU A 458 -14.95 -28.18 0.77
N TYR A 459 -14.98 -27.22 1.71
CA TYR A 459 -14.78 -25.80 1.43
C TYR A 459 -13.35 -25.35 1.69
N SER A 460 -12.79 -25.74 2.83
CA SER A 460 -11.47 -25.26 3.28
C SER A 460 -10.30 -25.88 2.52
N PHE A 461 -10.36 -27.16 2.16
CA PHE A 461 -9.23 -27.81 1.49
C PHE A 461 -8.99 -27.29 0.08
N PRO A 462 -10.01 -27.07 -0.78
CA PRO A 462 -9.81 -26.40 -2.05
C PRO A 462 -9.12 -25.05 -1.91
N ILE A 463 -9.55 -24.21 -0.94
CA ILE A 463 -8.93 -22.90 -0.72
C ILE A 463 -7.45 -23.04 -0.32
N LEU A 464 -7.13 -23.92 0.63
CA LEU A 464 -5.74 -24.15 1.07
C LEU A 464 -4.86 -24.71 -0.05
N ARG A 465 -5.39 -25.60 -0.90
CA ARG A 465 -4.70 -26.11 -2.11
C ARG A 465 -4.42 -24.98 -3.10
N GLU A 466 -5.39 -24.10 -3.32
CA GLU A 466 -5.22 -22.97 -4.23
C GLU A 466 -4.20 -21.96 -3.71
N ILE A 467 -4.14 -21.70 -2.40
CA ILE A 467 -3.08 -20.87 -1.81
C ILE A 467 -1.70 -21.51 -2.04
N ALA A 468 -1.56 -22.82 -1.81
CA ALA A 468 -0.31 -23.53 -2.07
C ALA A 468 0.09 -23.53 -3.56
N ARG A 469 -0.89 -23.64 -4.46
CA ARG A 469 -0.68 -23.57 -5.91
C ARG A 469 -0.29 -22.18 -6.38
N ALA A 470 -0.92 -21.14 -5.82
CA ALA A 470 -0.55 -19.76 -6.08
C ALA A 470 0.90 -19.50 -5.66
N ALA A 471 1.30 -19.96 -4.46
CA ALA A 471 2.68 -19.88 -3.99
C ALA A 471 3.65 -20.57 -4.97
N TYR A 472 3.37 -21.82 -5.36
CA TYR A 472 4.21 -22.55 -6.31
C TYR A 472 4.36 -21.82 -7.66
N ASN A 473 3.25 -21.33 -8.20
CA ASN A 473 3.23 -20.63 -9.48
C ASN A 473 3.92 -19.27 -9.42
N TYR A 474 3.93 -18.61 -8.26
CA TYR A 474 4.72 -17.40 -8.05
C TYR A 474 6.22 -17.65 -8.28
N PHE A 475 6.76 -18.69 -7.61
CA PHE A 475 8.16 -19.07 -7.74
C PHE A 475 8.49 -19.72 -9.10
N ASN A 476 7.51 -20.34 -9.76
CA ASN A 476 7.69 -21.11 -11.01
C ASN A 476 6.88 -20.51 -12.18
N HIS A 477 6.89 -19.19 -12.33
CA HIS A 477 6.03 -18.47 -13.26
C HIS A 477 6.21 -18.87 -14.74
N ASP A 478 7.40 -19.32 -15.15
CA ASP A 478 7.67 -19.83 -16.50
C ASP A 478 7.08 -21.22 -16.76
N HIS A 479 6.85 -21.99 -15.69
CA HIS A 479 6.38 -23.37 -15.72
C HIS A 479 5.30 -23.60 -14.64
N PRO A 480 4.14 -22.93 -14.73
CA PRO A 480 3.12 -22.99 -13.70
C PRO A 480 2.49 -24.38 -13.62
N PHE A 481 2.07 -24.75 -12.42
CA PHE A 481 1.27 -25.93 -12.17
C PHE A 481 -0.23 -25.63 -12.36
N ALA A 482 -0.82 -26.30 -13.35
CA ALA A 482 -2.24 -26.18 -13.67
C ALA A 482 -3.17 -26.86 -12.64
N GLY A 483 -2.61 -27.53 -11.63
CA GLY A 483 -3.37 -28.33 -10.67
C GLY A 483 -3.59 -29.77 -11.14
N ARG A 484 -4.08 -30.61 -10.23
CA ARG A 484 -4.48 -31.99 -10.55
C ARG A 484 -5.86 -31.97 -11.21
N PRO A 485 -6.11 -32.81 -12.24
CA PRO A 485 -7.44 -32.90 -12.81
C PRO A 485 -8.46 -33.40 -11.77
N PRO A 486 -9.73 -32.93 -11.79
CA PRO A 486 -10.71 -33.17 -10.72
C PRO A 486 -10.89 -34.65 -10.35
N HIS A 487 -10.91 -35.55 -11.34
CA HIS A 487 -11.05 -36.99 -11.10
C HIS A 487 -9.92 -37.60 -10.25
N GLN A 488 -8.69 -37.07 -10.37
CA GLN A 488 -7.56 -37.53 -9.54
C GLN A 488 -7.68 -37.01 -8.11
N VAL A 489 -8.21 -35.80 -7.93
CA VAL A 489 -8.48 -35.24 -6.60
C VAL A 489 -9.58 -36.06 -5.92
N GLU A 490 -10.67 -36.35 -6.64
CA GLU A 490 -11.77 -37.20 -6.14
C GLU A 490 -11.30 -38.62 -5.80
N GLU A 491 -10.45 -39.24 -6.63
CA GLU A 491 -9.89 -40.57 -6.36
C GLU A 491 -9.04 -40.59 -5.09
N LEU A 492 -8.17 -39.58 -4.91
CA LEU A 492 -7.32 -39.47 -3.72
C LEU A 492 -8.15 -39.16 -2.46
N GLU A 493 -9.18 -38.33 -2.57
CA GLU A 493 -10.13 -38.07 -1.48
C GLU A 493 -10.96 -39.31 -1.12
N ALA A 494 -11.35 -40.13 -2.11
CA ALA A 494 -12.09 -41.36 -1.90
C ALA A 494 -11.24 -42.44 -1.20
N ILE A 495 -9.98 -42.60 -1.61
CA ILE A 495 -9.00 -43.48 -0.92
C ILE A 495 -8.87 -43.06 0.54
N ARG A 496 -8.76 -41.75 0.81
CA ARG A 496 -8.67 -41.20 2.17
C ARG A 496 -9.93 -41.46 3.01
N ALA A 497 -11.11 -41.38 2.39
CA ALA A 497 -12.38 -41.66 3.07
C ALA A 497 -12.62 -43.17 3.37
N GLY A 498 -11.65 -44.04 3.08
CA GLY A 498 -11.76 -45.48 3.26
C GLY A 498 -12.50 -46.18 2.11
N GLY A 499 -12.58 -45.54 0.94
CA GLY A 499 -13.02 -46.18 -0.30
C GLY A 499 -11.96 -47.16 -0.81
N ASN A 500 -12.39 -48.39 -1.12
CA ASN A 500 -11.54 -49.41 -1.75
C ASN A 500 -11.17 -49.08 -3.19
#